data_AF-A0A7S0IXH2-F1
#
_entry.id   AF-A0A7S0IXH2-F1
#
_cell.length_a   1.000
_cell.length_b   1.000
_cell.length_c   1.000
_cell.angle_alpha   90.00
_cell.angle_beta   90.00
_cell.angle_gamma   90.00
#
_symmetry.space_group_name_H-M   'P 1'
#
loop_
_entity.id
_entity.type
_entity.pdbx_description
1 polymer ?
#
loop_
_entity_poly.entity_id
_entity_poly.type
_entity_poly.pdbx_seq_one_letter_code
_entity_poly.pdbx_strand_id
1 'polypeptide(L)'
;PAAESGEPLQAKLEDARRPNLSAVVSLAVRLPGAVRLPSGVKSLENGKGLSPQSGERFMSDDDDDFAPVADRKAQCKAHLTQAVLAAVEAEQPKLELPISKEFAHQLAELAWDWTTTSLAPDLEQFMRHRGRAAVGVEDVQLAARRNARTKALIDAEVQRLRQQRSAEAESKKRAREQPV
;
A
#
# COMPACT_ATOMS: atom_id res chain seq x y z
N PRO A 1 2.46 -12.30 60.62
CA PRO A 1 1.61 -11.31 59.91
C PRO A 1 2.15 -11.18 58.49
N ALA A 2 1.62 -12.01 57.59
CA ALA A 2 1.93 -12.01 56.17
C ALA A 2 1.03 -10.98 55.46
N ALA A 3 1.62 -10.16 54.60
CA ALA A 3 0.91 -9.42 53.57
C ALA A 3 1.84 -9.25 52.38
N GLU A 4 1.69 -10.15 51.42
CA GLU A 4 2.25 -10.08 50.08
C GLU A 4 1.59 -8.93 49.32
N SER A 5 2.38 -8.00 48.79
CA SER A 5 1.93 -7.03 47.78
C SER A 5 2.49 -7.45 46.43
N GLY A 6 1.82 -8.42 45.79
CA GLY A 6 2.06 -8.78 44.40
C GLY A 6 1.41 -7.75 43.48
N GLU A 7 2.20 -6.82 42.94
CA GLU A 7 1.78 -6.03 41.77
C GLU A 7 1.59 -6.96 40.56
N PRO A 8 0.52 -6.80 39.75
CA PRO A 8 0.30 -7.66 38.61
C PRO A 8 1.23 -7.27 37.46
N LEU A 9 2.34 -8.01 37.34
CA LEU A 9 3.27 -8.05 36.19
C LEU A 9 2.60 -8.30 34.82
N GLN A 10 1.30 -8.62 34.80
CA GLN A 10 0.55 -8.86 33.57
C GLN A 10 0.23 -7.58 32.78
N ALA A 11 0.18 -6.41 33.42
CA ALA A 11 -0.14 -5.16 32.73
C ALA A 11 1.00 -4.62 31.85
N LYS A 12 2.26 -5.04 32.09
CA LYS A 12 3.43 -4.62 31.30
C LYS A 12 3.77 -5.57 30.14
N LEU A 13 3.15 -6.76 30.07
CA LEU A 13 3.43 -7.75 29.04
C LEU A 13 2.54 -7.59 27.79
N GLU A 14 1.39 -6.93 27.91
CA GLU A 14 0.45 -6.70 26.80
C GLU A 14 0.87 -5.52 25.89
N ASP A 15 1.68 -4.58 26.38
CA ASP A 15 2.06 -3.37 25.61
C ASP A 15 3.23 -3.61 24.64
N ALA A 16 3.97 -4.71 24.81
CA ALA A 16 5.06 -5.13 23.91
C ALA A 16 4.57 -5.95 22.69
N ARG A 17 3.26 -6.22 22.59
CA ARG A 17 2.67 -7.15 21.61
C ARG A 17 2.07 -6.46 20.38
N ARG A 18 2.47 -5.22 20.09
CA ARG A 18 2.05 -4.50 18.88
C ARG A 18 3.07 -4.76 17.76
N PRO A 19 2.72 -5.53 16.70
CA PRO A 19 3.56 -5.57 15.52
C PRO A 19 3.60 -4.15 14.91
N ASN A 20 4.80 -3.65 14.64
CA ASN A 20 5.02 -2.33 14.07
C ASN A 20 4.69 -2.34 12.57
N LEU A 21 3.41 -2.50 12.25
CA LEU A 21 2.84 -2.52 10.89
C LEU A 21 2.90 -1.14 10.21
N SER A 22 3.33 -0.10 10.94
CA SER A 22 3.58 1.24 10.41
C SER A 22 4.59 1.22 9.26
N ALA A 23 5.55 0.29 9.25
CA ALA A 23 6.54 0.16 8.18
C ALA A 23 5.93 -0.39 6.88
N VAL A 24 4.98 -1.33 6.97
CA VAL A 24 4.36 -1.99 5.81
C VAL A 24 3.33 -1.06 5.13
N VAL A 25 2.60 -0.26 5.92
CA VAL A 25 1.64 0.73 5.39
C VAL A 25 2.34 1.97 4.82
N SER A 26 3.48 2.39 5.38
CA SER A 26 4.23 3.56 4.88
C SER A 26 4.85 3.33 3.50
N LEU A 27 5.14 2.08 3.12
CA LEU A 27 5.67 1.76 1.79
C LEU A 27 4.58 1.81 0.70
N ALA A 28 3.32 1.56 1.04
CA ALA A 28 2.20 1.62 0.09
C ALA A 28 1.75 3.05 -0.27
N VAL A 29 2.19 4.07 0.48
CA VAL A 29 1.80 5.48 0.27
C VAL A 29 2.83 6.28 -0.56
N ARG A 30 3.96 5.66 -0.95
CA ARG A 30 5.04 6.35 -1.68
C ARG A 30 5.18 5.89 -3.13
N LEU A 31 4.11 5.99 -3.90
CA LEU A 31 4.17 5.99 -5.37
C LEU A 31 3.59 7.32 -5.89
N PRO A 32 4.44 8.27 -6.35
CA PRO A 32 3.96 9.38 -7.16
C PRO A 32 3.81 8.85 -8.60
N GLY A 33 2.59 8.77 -9.10
CA GLY A 33 2.35 8.29 -10.46
C GLY A 33 0.89 8.37 -10.83
N ALA A 34 0.43 9.57 -11.15
CA ALA A 34 -0.88 9.79 -11.74
C ALA A 34 -0.94 9.09 -13.11
N VAL A 35 -1.58 7.92 -13.17
CA VAL A 35 -1.95 7.28 -14.44
C VAL A 35 -3.09 8.11 -15.04
N ARG A 36 -2.71 9.05 -15.91
CA ARG A 36 -3.63 9.83 -16.74
C ARG A 36 -4.04 8.97 -17.92
N LEU A 37 -5.30 8.52 -17.94
CA LEU A 37 -5.90 7.86 -19.10
C LEU A 37 -5.89 8.82 -20.31
N PRO A 38 -5.50 8.38 -21.52
CA PRO A 38 -5.54 9.23 -22.69
C PRO A 38 -6.98 9.45 -23.17
N SER A 39 -7.48 10.69 -23.04
CA SER A 39 -8.70 11.14 -23.71
C SER A 39 -8.38 11.46 -25.18
N GLY A 40 -8.53 10.45 -26.05
CA GLY A 40 -8.30 10.58 -27.49
C GLY A 40 -9.59 10.50 -28.30
N VAL A 41 -10.35 11.59 -28.34
CA VAL A 41 -11.27 11.88 -29.46
C VAL A 41 -11.29 13.39 -29.67
N LYS A 42 -10.65 13.83 -30.76
CA LYS A 42 -10.89 15.15 -31.34
C LYS A 42 -11.21 14.95 -32.81
N SER A 43 -12.41 15.39 -33.15
CA SER A 43 -12.94 15.51 -34.50
C SER A 43 -12.02 16.35 -35.39
N LEU A 44 -12.05 16.01 -36.69
CA LEU A 44 -11.64 16.83 -37.85
C LEU A 44 -11.97 18.30 -37.63
N GLU A 45 -11.08 19.22 -38.05
CA GLU A 45 -11.39 20.38 -38.93
C GLU A 45 -10.14 20.84 -39.71
N ASN A 46 -10.41 21.46 -40.86
CA ASN A 46 -9.57 21.74 -42.03
C ASN A 46 -8.38 22.71 -41.86
N GLY A 47 -7.40 22.62 -42.79
CA GLY A 47 -6.87 23.83 -43.44
C GLY A 47 -5.36 23.97 -43.67
N LYS A 48 -4.97 23.86 -44.96
CA LYS A 48 -3.84 24.53 -45.64
C LYS A 48 -2.40 24.14 -45.28
N GLY A 49 -1.63 23.87 -46.33
CA GLY A 49 -0.30 23.28 -46.26
C GLY A 49 0.85 24.27 -46.11
N LEU A 50 2.06 23.71 -46.09
CA LEU A 50 3.34 24.32 -46.44
C LEU A 50 4.42 23.22 -46.42
N SER A 51 5.43 23.42 -47.24
CA SER A 51 6.37 22.49 -47.89
C SER A 51 7.34 21.71 -46.97
N PRO A 52 8.07 20.69 -47.49
CA PRO A 52 9.00 19.88 -46.71
C PRO A 52 10.37 20.58 -46.65
N GLN A 53 10.81 20.94 -45.46
CA GLN A 53 12.22 21.25 -45.20
C GLN A 53 12.77 20.26 -44.17
N SER A 54 13.79 19.56 -44.63
CA SER A 54 14.81 18.84 -43.88
C SER A 54 15.07 19.44 -42.50
N GLY A 55 14.70 18.70 -41.47
CA GLY A 55 15.19 18.86 -40.12
C GLY A 55 15.45 17.46 -39.58
N GLU A 56 16.72 17.12 -39.39
CA GLU A 56 17.16 15.97 -38.61
C GLU A 56 16.50 16.04 -37.24
N ARG A 57 15.37 15.36 -37.11
CA ARG A 57 14.75 15.14 -35.81
C ARG A 57 15.59 14.06 -35.16
N PHE A 58 16.50 14.49 -34.28
CA PHE A 58 16.98 13.71 -33.15
C PHE A 58 15.80 12.88 -32.63
N MET A 59 15.79 11.59 -32.96
CA MET A 59 14.95 10.63 -32.26
C MET A 59 15.57 10.53 -30.88
N SER A 60 15.04 11.31 -29.94
CA SER A 60 15.25 11.04 -28.53
C SER A 60 14.69 9.65 -28.27
N ASP A 61 15.59 8.74 -27.91
CA ASP A 61 15.33 7.43 -27.31
C ASP A 61 14.58 7.59 -25.97
N ASP A 62 13.35 8.11 -26.02
CA ASP A 62 12.40 8.17 -24.88
C ASP A 62 11.27 7.14 -25.10
N ASP A 63 11.57 6.01 -25.74
CA ASP A 63 10.69 4.84 -25.88
C ASP A 63 11.08 3.71 -24.90
N ASP A 64 11.69 4.03 -23.76
CA ASP A 64 12.00 3.07 -22.67
C ASP A 64 10.82 2.84 -21.69
N ASP A 65 9.59 3.24 -22.05
CA ASP A 65 8.40 3.02 -21.21
C ASP A 65 7.65 1.70 -21.52
N PHE A 66 8.19 0.87 -22.42
CA PHE A 66 7.65 -0.45 -22.77
C PHE A 66 8.46 -1.60 -22.17
N ALA A 67 8.83 -1.53 -20.89
CA ALA A 67 9.13 -2.75 -20.16
C ALA A 67 7.88 -3.66 -20.25
N PRO A 68 7.98 -4.87 -20.85
CA PRO A 68 6.84 -5.74 -21.07
C PRO A 68 6.14 -6.01 -19.74
N VAL A 69 4.80 -6.09 -19.75
CA VAL A 69 3.97 -6.24 -18.53
C VAL A 69 4.42 -7.41 -17.64
N ALA A 70 5.02 -8.45 -18.24
CA ALA A 70 5.64 -9.57 -17.54
C ALA A 70 6.74 -9.13 -16.56
N ASP A 71 7.56 -8.14 -16.93
CA ASP A 71 8.69 -7.67 -16.14
C ASP A 71 8.21 -6.86 -14.93
N ARG A 72 7.17 -6.03 -15.09
CA ARG A 72 6.57 -5.27 -13.97
C ARG A 72 5.91 -6.20 -12.96
N LYS A 73 5.23 -7.25 -13.44
CA LYS A 73 4.61 -8.27 -12.57
C LYS A 73 5.68 -9.01 -11.79
N ALA A 74 6.75 -9.43 -12.45
CA ALA A 74 7.88 -10.10 -11.81
C ALA A 74 8.56 -9.21 -10.77
N GLN A 75 8.77 -7.92 -11.09
CA GLN A 75 9.32 -6.93 -10.17
C GLN A 75 8.43 -6.73 -8.94
N CYS A 76 7.11 -6.53 -9.13
CA CYS A 76 6.16 -6.39 -8.02
C CYS A 76 6.16 -7.63 -7.12
N LYS A 77 6.22 -8.83 -7.73
CA LYS A 77 6.29 -10.08 -6.99
C LYS A 77 7.59 -10.18 -6.19
N ALA A 78 8.73 -9.83 -6.78
CA ALA A 78 10.01 -9.82 -6.08
C ALA A 78 10.00 -8.86 -4.87
N HIS A 79 9.44 -7.66 -5.03
CA HIS A 79 9.28 -6.72 -3.92
C HIS A 79 8.35 -7.24 -2.82
N LEU A 80 7.21 -7.86 -3.18
CA LEU A 80 6.33 -8.48 -2.20
C LEU A 80 7.07 -9.58 -1.44
N THR A 81 7.79 -10.45 -2.14
CA THR A 81 8.58 -11.52 -1.52
C THR A 81 9.58 -10.95 -0.52
N GLN A 82 10.33 -9.91 -0.89
CA GLN A 82 11.26 -9.24 0.03
C GLN A 82 10.55 -8.69 1.27
N ALA A 83 9.39 -8.03 1.10
CA ALA A 83 8.62 -7.49 2.21
C ALA A 83 8.09 -8.59 3.15
N VAL A 84 7.63 -9.72 2.60
CA VAL A 84 7.17 -10.88 3.38
C VAL A 84 8.33 -11.49 4.16
N LEU A 85 9.50 -11.68 3.54
CA LEU A 85 10.67 -12.21 4.23
C LEU A 85 11.10 -11.30 5.39
N ALA A 86 11.11 -9.98 5.18
CA ALA A 86 11.42 -9.02 6.25
C ALA A 86 10.39 -9.04 7.39
N ALA A 87 9.10 -9.22 7.07
CA ALA A 87 8.06 -9.36 8.09
C ALA A 87 8.22 -10.66 8.88
N VAL A 88 8.57 -11.77 8.22
CA VAL A 88 8.86 -13.05 8.86
C VAL A 88 10.08 -12.94 9.78
N GLU A 89 11.15 -12.30 9.32
CA GLU A 89 12.37 -12.07 10.13
C GLU A 89 12.08 -11.22 11.38
N ALA A 90 11.23 -10.20 11.28
CA ALA A 90 10.82 -9.39 12.42
C ALA A 90 9.98 -10.16 13.46
N GLU A 91 9.26 -11.21 13.04
CA GLU A 91 8.46 -12.06 13.93
C GLU A 91 9.25 -13.26 14.47
N GLN A 92 10.36 -13.63 13.83
CA GLN A 92 11.21 -14.77 14.20
C GLN A 92 11.63 -14.81 15.68
N PRO A 93 12.01 -13.69 16.34
CA PRO A 93 12.39 -13.70 17.76
C PRO A 93 11.25 -14.02 18.73
N LYS A 94 9.99 -13.92 18.27
CA LYS A 94 8.80 -14.18 19.09
C LYS A 94 8.37 -15.65 19.05
N LEU A 95 8.99 -16.44 18.19
CA LEU A 95 8.67 -17.84 17.97
C LEU A 95 9.71 -18.71 18.68
N GLU A 96 9.24 -19.79 19.29
CA GLU A 96 10.11 -20.77 19.96
C GLU A 96 10.92 -21.60 18.96
N LEU A 97 10.52 -21.59 17.68
CA LEU A 97 11.09 -22.42 16.62
C LEU A 97 11.61 -21.57 15.45
N PRO A 98 12.76 -21.94 14.85
CA PRO A 98 13.26 -21.28 13.66
C PRO A 98 12.33 -21.51 12.47
N ILE A 99 12.01 -20.46 11.71
CA ILE A 99 11.26 -20.57 10.46
C ILE A 99 12.22 -20.99 9.35
N SER A 100 11.83 -22.01 8.57
CA SER A 100 12.61 -22.41 7.41
C SER A 100 12.50 -21.38 6.28
N LYS A 101 13.59 -21.21 5.53
CA LYS A 101 13.64 -20.31 4.39
C LYS A 101 12.60 -20.72 3.34
N GLU A 102 12.43 -22.01 3.12
CA GLU A 102 11.48 -22.58 2.18
C GLU A 102 10.05 -22.21 2.57
N PHE A 103 9.70 -22.31 3.85
CA PHE A 103 8.38 -21.89 4.34
C PHE A 103 8.13 -20.41 4.07
N ALA A 104 9.11 -19.55 4.35
CA ALA A 104 8.97 -18.12 4.13
C ALA A 104 8.76 -17.77 2.64
N HIS A 105 9.40 -18.51 1.72
CA HIS A 105 9.15 -18.35 0.27
C HIS A 105 7.76 -18.85 -0.13
N GLN A 106 7.30 -20.00 0.39
CA GLN A 106 5.94 -20.49 0.12
C GLN A 106 4.87 -19.54 0.66
N LEU A 107 5.12 -18.90 1.81
CA LEU A 107 4.25 -17.87 2.35
C LEU A 107 4.16 -16.64 1.43
N ALA A 108 5.28 -16.22 0.84
CA ALA A 108 5.29 -15.12 -0.12
C ALA A 108 4.50 -15.46 -1.40
N GLU A 109 4.64 -16.68 -1.92
CA GLU A 109 3.86 -17.16 -3.07
C GLU A 109 2.35 -17.19 -2.75
N LEU A 110 1.97 -17.72 -1.59
CA LEU A 110 0.59 -17.74 -1.13
C LEU A 110 0.01 -16.31 -0.99
N ALA A 111 0.79 -15.38 -0.44
CA ALA A 111 0.38 -13.99 -0.30
C ALA A 111 0.18 -13.31 -1.65
N TRP A 112 1.07 -13.58 -2.62
CA TRP A 112 0.95 -13.10 -3.99
C TRP A 112 -0.33 -13.61 -4.67
N ASP A 113 -0.58 -14.92 -4.59
CA ASP A 113 -1.76 -15.54 -5.19
C ASP A 113 -3.04 -15.01 -4.55
N TRP A 114 -3.12 -14.94 -3.23
CA TRP A 114 -4.29 -14.38 -2.54
C TRP A 114 -4.55 -12.92 -2.91
N THR A 115 -3.49 -12.10 -3.00
CA THR A 115 -3.61 -10.68 -3.36
C THR A 115 -4.14 -10.50 -4.77
N THR A 116 -3.63 -11.27 -5.72
CA THR A 116 -3.96 -11.12 -7.15
C THR A 116 -5.26 -11.81 -7.55
N THR A 117 -5.61 -12.93 -6.91
CA THR A 117 -6.79 -13.73 -7.30
C THR A 117 -8.04 -13.42 -6.50
N SER A 118 -7.90 -12.95 -5.25
CA SER A 118 -9.03 -12.74 -4.36
C SER A 118 -9.17 -11.29 -3.94
N LEU A 119 -8.13 -10.71 -3.31
CA LEU A 119 -8.25 -9.38 -2.72
C LEU A 119 -8.43 -8.28 -3.77
N ALA A 120 -7.61 -8.25 -4.83
CA ALA A 120 -7.70 -7.20 -5.84
C ALA A 120 -9.04 -7.20 -6.61
N PRO A 121 -9.56 -8.36 -7.09
CA PRO A 121 -10.89 -8.42 -7.69
C PRO A 121 -12.03 -7.99 -6.76
N ASP A 122 -11.97 -8.39 -5.48
CA ASP A 122 -12.96 -7.99 -4.47
C ASP A 122 -12.97 -6.46 -4.29
N LEU A 123 -11.80 -5.83 -4.17
CA LEU A 123 -11.68 -4.38 -4.03
C LEU A 123 -12.19 -3.64 -5.27
N GLU A 124 -11.91 -4.16 -6.47
CA GLU A 124 -12.43 -3.62 -7.72
C GLU A 124 -13.96 -3.70 -7.79
N GLN A 125 -14.53 -4.82 -7.35
CA GLN A 125 -15.99 -4.99 -7.29
C GLN A 125 -16.63 -4.04 -6.28
N PHE A 126 -16.04 -3.85 -5.10
CA PHE A 126 -16.58 -2.96 -4.07
C PHE A 126 -16.55 -1.48 -4.49
N MET A 127 -15.45 -1.02 -5.10
CA MET A 127 -15.40 0.37 -5.58
C MET A 127 -16.41 0.61 -6.72
N ARG A 128 -16.55 -0.35 -7.65
CA ARG A 128 -17.51 -0.29 -8.76
C ARG A 128 -18.96 -0.30 -8.27
N HIS A 129 -19.27 -1.10 -7.25
CA HIS A 129 -20.61 -1.13 -6.65
C HIS A 129 -21.02 0.24 -6.08
N ARG A 130 -20.06 1.07 -5.68
CA ARG A 130 -20.30 2.45 -5.22
C ARG A 130 -20.11 3.52 -6.30
N GLY A 131 -19.93 3.13 -7.56
CA GLY A 131 -19.72 4.06 -8.68
C GLY A 131 -18.41 4.86 -8.59
N ARG A 132 -17.42 4.41 -7.82
CA ARG A 132 -16.13 5.07 -7.67
C ARG A 132 -15.07 4.44 -8.58
N ALA A 133 -14.15 5.28 -9.05
CA ALA A 133 -12.97 4.85 -9.82
C ALA A 133 -11.73 4.59 -8.95
N ALA A 134 -11.81 4.84 -7.64
CA ALA A 134 -10.71 4.69 -6.70
C ALA A 134 -11.18 3.92 -5.45
N VAL A 135 -10.30 3.05 -4.94
CA VAL A 135 -10.52 2.26 -3.73
C VAL A 135 -10.52 3.18 -2.50
N GLY A 136 -11.52 2.99 -1.64
CA GLY A 136 -11.75 3.75 -0.41
C GLY A 136 -11.51 2.90 0.82
N VAL A 137 -11.53 3.54 1.99
CA VAL A 137 -11.33 2.87 3.28
C VAL A 137 -12.44 1.85 3.53
N GLU A 138 -13.66 2.18 3.11
CA GLU A 138 -14.85 1.34 3.28
C GLU A 138 -14.74 0.04 2.48
N ASP A 139 -14.04 0.04 1.35
CA ASP A 139 -13.83 -1.15 0.52
C ASP A 139 -12.86 -2.13 1.22
N VAL A 140 -11.80 -1.60 1.84
CA VAL A 140 -10.82 -2.40 2.61
C VAL A 140 -11.46 -2.97 3.88
N GLN A 141 -12.25 -2.15 4.60
CA GLN A 141 -13.01 -2.62 5.76
C GLN A 141 -14.03 -3.70 5.36
N LEU A 142 -14.63 -3.57 4.18
CA LEU A 142 -15.59 -4.54 3.65
C LEU A 142 -14.92 -5.85 3.21
N ALA A 143 -13.68 -5.80 2.71
CA ALA A 143 -12.87 -6.99 2.40
C ALA A 143 -12.51 -7.77 3.68
N ALA A 144 -12.23 -7.06 4.79
CA ALA A 144 -11.89 -7.66 6.07
C ALA A 144 -13.07 -8.31 6.83
N ARG A 145 -14.31 -8.14 6.35
CA ARG A 145 -15.54 -8.49 7.09
C ARG A 145 -15.62 -9.95 7.56
N ARG A 146 -14.94 -10.86 6.86
CA ARG A 146 -15.00 -12.32 7.13
C ARG A 146 -14.24 -12.71 8.39
N ASN A 147 -13.28 -11.88 8.84
CA ASN A 147 -12.50 -12.13 10.04
C ASN A 147 -12.66 -10.94 11.01
N ALA A 148 -13.42 -11.15 12.08
CA ALA A 148 -13.72 -10.11 13.07
C ALA A 148 -12.46 -9.50 13.71
N ARG A 149 -11.43 -10.33 13.96
CA ARG A 149 -10.16 -9.87 14.53
C ARG A 149 -9.39 -9.01 13.54
N THR A 150 -9.29 -9.44 12.28
CA THR A 150 -8.66 -8.65 11.21
C THR A 150 -9.41 -7.33 10.98
N LYS A 151 -10.74 -7.37 10.99
CA LYS A 151 -11.57 -6.16 10.87
C LYS A 151 -11.29 -5.18 12.01
N ALA A 152 -11.24 -5.65 13.25
CA ALA A 152 -10.94 -4.80 14.41
C ALA A 152 -9.55 -4.14 14.31
N LEU A 153 -8.53 -4.88 13.87
CA LEU A 153 -7.19 -4.34 13.65
C LEU A 153 -7.18 -3.26 12.55
N ILE A 154 -7.87 -3.49 11.44
CA ILE A 154 -7.99 -2.52 10.35
C ILE A 154 -8.75 -1.28 10.81
N ASP A 155 -9.84 -1.43 11.55
CA ASP A 155 -10.62 -0.30 12.06
C ASP A 155 -9.80 0.57 13.01
N ALA A 156 -9.00 -0.04 13.90
CA ALA A 156 -8.10 0.68 14.79
C ALA A 156 -7.01 1.44 14.00
N GLU A 157 -6.44 0.82 12.98
CA GLU A 157 -5.41 1.46 12.15
C GLU A 157 -5.99 2.62 11.31
N VAL A 158 -7.22 2.48 10.80
CA VAL A 158 -7.95 3.55 10.13
C VAL A 158 -8.13 4.76 11.05
N GLN A 159 -8.50 4.53 12.31
CA GLN A 159 -8.62 5.61 13.30
C GLN A 159 -7.28 6.30 13.55
N ARG A 160 -6.20 5.52 13.72
CA ARG A 160 -4.84 6.04 13.89
C ARG A 160 -4.40 6.92 12.72
N LEU A 161 -4.62 6.46 11.48
CA LEU A 161 -4.26 7.20 10.26
C LEU A 161 -5.09 8.50 10.10
N ARG A 162 -6.37 8.49 10.50
CA ARG A 162 -7.21 9.70 10.50
C ARG A 162 -6.68 10.74 11.48
N GLN A 163 -6.32 10.34 12.69
CA GLN A 163 -5.74 11.21 13.71
C GLN A 163 -4.39 11.79 13.28
N GLN A 164 -3.54 10.97 12.66
CA GLN A 164 -2.25 11.43 12.13
C GLN A 164 -2.45 12.51 11.06
N ARG A 165 -3.38 12.30 10.12
CA ARG A 165 -3.68 13.29 9.07
C ARG A 165 -4.25 14.60 9.62
N SER A 166 -5.10 14.55 10.66
CA SER A 166 -5.60 15.77 11.29
C SER A 166 -4.49 16.53 12.01
N ALA A 167 -3.60 15.84 12.73
CA ALA A 167 -2.46 16.47 13.40
C ALA A 167 -1.50 17.14 12.41
N GLU A 168 -1.20 16.49 11.28
CA GLU A 168 -0.39 17.07 10.20
C GLU A 168 -1.06 18.28 9.52
N ALA A 169 -2.39 18.28 9.43
CA ALA A 169 -3.12 19.43 8.90
C ALA A 169 -3.10 20.63 9.87
N GLU A 170 -3.22 20.37 11.17
CA GLU A 170 -3.14 21.40 12.21
C GLU A 170 -1.75 22.01 12.33
N SER A 171 -0.69 21.20 12.25
CA SER A 171 0.69 21.70 12.28
C SER A 171 1.00 22.59 11.07
N LYS A 172 0.53 22.21 9.88
CA LYS A 172 0.66 23.03 8.65
C LYS A 172 -0.11 24.35 8.74
N LYS A 173 -1.29 24.37 9.39
CA LYS A 173 -2.05 25.61 9.62
C LYS A 173 -1.31 26.54 10.59
N ARG A 174 -0.84 26.01 11.73
CA ARG A 174 -0.07 26.79 12.71
C ARG A 174 1.23 27.36 12.13
N ALA A 175 1.91 26.62 11.26
CA ALA A 175 3.11 27.08 10.56
C ALA A 175 2.83 28.21 9.54
N ARG A 176 1.60 28.31 9.02
CA ARG A 176 1.18 29.41 8.14
C ARG A 176 0.69 30.65 8.89
N GLU A 177 0.26 30.49 10.14
CA GLU A 177 -0.38 31.55 10.95
C GLU A 177 0.59 32.26 11.91
N GLN A 178 1.88 31.90 11.96
CA GLN A 178 2.91 32.69 12.66
C GLN A 178 3.55 33.70 11.68
N PRO A 179 3.19 35.00 11.72
CA PRO A 179 3.95 36.04 11.03
C PRO A 179 5.25 36.33 11.79
N VAL A 180 6.31 36.58 11.01
CA VAL A 180 7.62 37.09 11.44
C VAL A 180 7.49 38.50 12.03
#